data_AF-A0A2X2V065-F1
#
_entry.id   AF-A0A2X2V065-F1
#
_cell.length_a   1.000
_cell.length_b   1.000
_cell.length_c   1.000
_cell.angle_alpha   90.00
_cell.angle_beta   90.00
_cell.angle_gamma   90.00
#
_symmetry.space_group_name_H-M   'P 1'
#
loop_
_entity.id
_entity.type
_entity.pdbx_description
1 polymer ?
#
loop_
_entity_poly.entity_id
_entity_poly.type
_entity_poly.pdbx_seq_one_letter_code
_entity_poly.pdbx_strand_id
1 'polypeptide(L)'
;MQRILLLIALSFSGYATAQIDSLVHTTVDTLLVRTKDTLTIVAVGDVMIGSGFPAGYLPKDDAVNSFKYVKPYLKGDIVFGNLEGAILDSGDSEKCKSGDFEKCKGTEESPCYVFRMPNRYGKIIKEAGFNLMSTANNHANDFGEKGRRNTAKILDKVGIYHAGPVEKKSVVFEKEGIKYGFCAFSPNSNMLSINNIEQATNLVKELRPQADILIVSFHGGAEGSKNTRVPRADEFFFGENRGMCISLRTR
;
A
#
# COMPACT_ATOMS: atom_id res chain seq x y z
N MET A 1 18.61 16.08 -41.24
CA MET A 1 18.53 15.47 -42.57
C MET A 1 17.17 14.82 -42.71
N GLN A 2 16.27 15.47 -43.44
CA GLN A 2 14.99 14.92 -43.88
C GLN A 2 15.26 13.97 -45.05
N ARG A 3 14.66 12.77 -45.04
CA ARG A 3 14.62 11.90 -46.22
C ARG A 3 13.20 11.39 -46.40
N ILE A 4 12.46 12.12 -47.23
CA ILE A 4 11.27 11.63 -47.92
C ILE A 4 11.77 10.96 -49.19
N LEU A 5 11.25 9.76 -49.48
CA LEU A 5 11.51 9.02 -50.71
C LEU A 5 10.17 8.75 -51.39
N LEU A 6 10.02 9.25 -52.62
CA LEU A 6 8.90 8.97 -53.50
C LEU A 6 9.42 8.90 -54.95
N LEU A 7 9.14 7.81 -55.65
CA LEU A 7 9.34 7.56 -57.09
C LEU A 7 8.26 6.52 -57.51
N ILE A 8 7.65 6.48 -58.71
CA ILE A 8 7.65 7.31 -59.92
C ILE A 8 6.32 7.09 -60.67
N ALA A 9 6.06 8.04 -61.57
CA ALA A 9 4.99 8.25 -62.54
C ALA A 9 4.42 7.08 -63.38
N LEU A 10 3.17 7.28 -63.82
CA LEU A 10 2.69 6.99 -65.16
C LEU A 10 1.63 8.03 -65.58
N SER A 11 1.73 8.43 -66.84
CA SER A 11 1.02 9.48 -67.55
C SER A 11 -0.46 9.21 -67.78
N PHE A 12 -1.33 10.17 -67.46
CA PHE A 12 -2.59 10.43 -68.17
C PHE A 12 -2.99 11.89 -67.98
N SER A 13 -3.27 12.58 -69.09
CA SER A 13 -3.98 13.86 -69.10
C SER A 13 -5.43 13.64 -68.68
N GLY A 14 -5.83 14.28 -67.59
CA GLY A 14 -7.20 14.28 -67.11
C GLY A 14 -7.48 15.52 -66.29
N TYR A 15 -8.57 16.20 -66.58
CA TYR A 15 -9.06 17.29 -65.74
C TYR A 15 -9.55 16.70 -64.41
N ALA A 16 -8.82 16.96 -63.33
CA ALA A 16 -9.31 16.69 -61.99
C ALA A 16 -10.17 17.88 -61.53
N THR A 17 -11.48 17.68 -61.49
CA THR A 17 -12.37 18.49 -60.63
C THR A 17 -12.66 17.63 -59.41
N ALA A 18 -11.99 17.93 -58.30
CA ALA A 18 -12.38 17.39 -57.01
C ALA A 18 -13.27 18.45 -56.33
N GLN A 19 -14.57 18.18 -56.29
CA GLN A 19 -15.47 18.84 -55.35
C GLN A 19 -14.90 18.70 -53.95
N ILE A 20 -14.88 19.80 -53.21
CA ILE A 20 -14.69 19.77 -51.77
C ILE A 20 -16.00 19.21 -51.23
N ASP A 21 -16.13 17.88 -51.20
CA ASP A 21 -17.08 17.27 -50.28
C ASP A 21 -16.61 17.71 -48.89
N SER A 22 -17.34 18.66 -48.32
CA SER A 22 -17.28 18.95 -46.90
C SER A 22 -17.71 17.68 -46.19
N LEU A 23 -16.76 16.76 -46.00
CA LEU A 23 -16.83 15.77 -44.94
C LEU A 23 -16.89 16.60 -43.67
N VAL A 24 -18.12 16.83 -43.20
CA VAL A 24 -18.40 17.10 -41.81
C VAL A 24 -17.84 15.89 -41.09
N HIS A 25 -16.57 15.99 -40.69
CA HIS A 25 -15.98 15.05 -39.78
C HIS A 25 -16.75 15.26 -38.50
N THR A 26 -17.82 14.49 -38.35
CA THR A 26 -18.50 14.35 -37.08
C THR A 26 -17.49 13.59 -36.24
N THR A 27 -16.59 14.33 -35.60
CA THR A 27 -15.82 13.81 -34.49
C THR A 27 -16.89 13.42 -33.49
N VAL A 28 -17.20 12.13 -33.44
CA VAL A 28 -17.91 11.57 -32.30
C VAL A 28 -16.99 11.88 -31.15
N ASP A 29 -17.36 12.92 -30.40
CA ASP A 29 -16.66 13.39 -29.23
C ASP A 29 -16.42 12.15 -28.38
N THR A 30 -15.15 11.73 -28.33
CA THR A 30 -14.71 10.63 -27.49
C THR A 30 -15.36 10.88 -26.15
N LEU A 31 -16.20 9.94 -25.67
CA LEU A 31 -16.92 10.04 -24.40
C LEU A 31 -16.08 10.87 -23.45
N LEU A 32 -16.58 12.05 -23.06
CA LEU A 32 -15.93 12.91 -22.07
C LEU A 32 -15.71 12.04 -20.83
N VAL A 33 -14.56 11.37 -20.76
CA VAL A 33 -14.05 10.79 -19.55
C VAL A 33 -13.76 12.01 -18.73
N ARG A 34 -14.74 12.37 -17.90
CA ARG A 34 -14.64 13.47 -16.96
C ARG A 34 -13.55 13.03 -15.98
N THR A 35 -12.30 13.31 -16.33
CA THR A 35 -11.19 13.14 -15.44
C THR A 35 -11.50 14.02 -14.25
N LYS A 36 -11.60 13.41 -13.07
CA LYS A 36 -11.72 14.18 -11.84
C LYS A 36 -10.61 15.23 -11.83
N ASP A 37 -10.97 16.50 -11.67
CA ASP A 37 -10.00 17.59 -11.56
C ASP A 37 -9.25 17.55 -10.21
N THR A 38 -9.86 16.89 -9.22
CA THR A 38 -9.39 16.82 -7.85
C THR A 38 -9.46 15.38 -7.36
N LEU A 39 -8.38 14.93 -6.72
CA LEU A 39 -8.29 13.62 -6.10
C LEU A 39 -8.07 13.76 -4.60
N THR A 40 -8.81 12.97 -3.83
CA THR A 40 -8.72 12.96 -2.38
C THR A 40 -8.05 11.68 -1.91
N ILE A 41 -6.88 11.82 -1.29
CA ILE A 41 -6.20 10.73 -0.59
C ILE A 41 -6.34 10.96 0.91
N VAL A 42 -6.97 10.02 1.60
CA VAL A 42 -7.01 9.97 3.07
C VAL A 42 -6.00 8.93 3.51
N ALA A 43 -5.02 9.33 4.31
CA ALA A 43 -3.99 8.44 4.83
C ALA A 43 -4.01 8.45 6.37
N VAL A 44 -4.03 7.26 6.96
CA VAL A 44 -3.83 7.07 8.40
C VAL A 44 -2.57 6.23 8.63
N GLY A 45 -2.11 6.20 9.89
CA GLY A 45 -0.99 5.35 10.30
C GLY A 45 -1.42 3.89 10.50
N ASP A 46 -0.90 3.30 11.56
CA ASP A 46 -1.10 1.89 11.89
C ASP A 46 -2.55 1.59 12.24
N VAL A 47 -3.07 0.53 11.59
CA VAL A 47 -4.40 -0.02 11.78
C VAL A 47 -4.24 -1.38 12.47
N MET A 48 -4.28 -1.35 13.80
CA MET A 48 -4.28 -2.53 14.67
C MET A 48 -5.56 -2.51 15.51
N ILE A 49 -6.51 -3.39 15.18
CA ILE A 49 -7.83 -3.39 15.83
C ILE A 49 -7.83 -4.18 17.15
N GLY A 50 -6.88 -5.10 17.28
CA GLY A 50 -6.70 -5.98 18.43
C GLY A 50 -5.90 -7.22 18.04
N SER A 51 -5.59 -8.07 19.01
CA SER A 51 -4.87 -9.32 18.76
C SER A 51 -5.60 -10.53 19.36
N GLY A 52 -5.73 -11.58 18.56
CA GLY A 52 -6.19 -12.90 18.98
C GLY A 52 -5.06 -13.80 19.48
N PHE A 53 -3.82 -13.28 19.57
CA PHE A 53 -2.67 -14.01 20.09
C PHE A 53 -1.71 -13.08 20.84
N PRO A 54 -1.45 -13.32 22.15
CA PRO A 54 -2.21 -14.24 23.01
C PRO A 54 -3.71 -13.87 23.06
N ALA A 55 -4.57 -14.80 23.47
CA ALA A 55 -6.00 -14.55 23.52
C ALA A 55 -6.36 -13.46 24.55
N GLY A 56 -7.52 -12.82 24.37
CA GLY A 56 -8.07 -11.84 25.32
C GLY A 56 -7.92 -10.37 24.93
N TYR A 57 -7.22 -10.06 23.83
CA TYR A 57 -6.97 -8.69 23.36
C TYR A 57 -7.79 -8.30 22.12
N LEU A 58 -8.84 -9.05 21.81
CA LEU A 58 -9.81 -8.66 20.78
C LEU A 58 -10.91 -7.77 21.38
N PRO A 59 -11.41 -6.77 20.65
CA PRO A 59 -12.57 -5.98 21.07
C PRO A 59 -13.77 -6.86 21.42
N LYS A 60 -14.52 -6.47 22.46
CA LYS A 60 -15.67 -7.23 22.97
C LYS A 60 -16.79 -7.42 21.95
N ASP A 61 -16.96 -6.46 21.05
CA ASP A 61 -17.94 -6.47 19.97
C ASP A 61 -17.38 -7.04 18.66
N ASP A 62 -16.25 -7.76 18.74
CA ASP A 62 -15.61 -8.38 17.60
C ASP A 62 -15.26 -7.39 16.48
N ALA A 63 -14.81 -6.20 16.90
CA ALA A 63 -14.40 -5.08 16.07
C ALA A 63 -15.48 -4.39 15.23
N VAL A 64 -16.76 -4.79 15.36
CA VAL A 64 -17.86 -4.25 14.56
C VAL A 64 -17.93 -2.72 14.62
N ASN A 65 -17.68 -2.12 15.79
CA ASN A 65 -17.73 -0.67 15.97
C ASN A 65 -16.35 0.00 16.06
N SER A 66 -15.25 -0.70 15.76
CA SER A 66 -13.89 -0.15 15.94
C SER A 66 -13.64 1.15 15.18
N PHE A 67 -14.30 1.34 14.03
CA PHE A 67 -14.15 2.54 13.21
C PHE A 67 -15.31 3.53 13.31
N LYS A 68 -16.33 3.31 14.16
CA LYS A 68 -17.60 4.06 14.10
C LYS A 68 -17.43 5.59 14.11
N TYR A 69 -16.49 6.09 14.91
CA TYR A 69 -16.27 7.53 15.08
C TYR A 69 -15.38 8.13 13.99
N VAL A 70 -14.52 7.32 13.37
CA VAL A 70 -13.58 7.78 12.33
C VAL A 70 -14.07 7.53 10.92
N LYS A 71 -15.00 6.59 10.74
CA LYS A 71 -15.60 6.20 9.44
C LYS A 71 -16.14 7.39 8.63
N PRO A 72 -16.73 8.45 9.22
CA PRO A 72 -17.12 9.63 8.44
C PRO A 72 -15.96 10.35 7.72
N TYR A 73 -14.75 10.25 8.27
CA TYR A 73 -13.52 10.88 7.74
C TYR A 73 -12.72 9.96 6.80
N LEU A 74 -13.01 8.65 6.80
CA LEU A 74 -12.39 7.65 5.93
C LEU A 74 -13.07 7.61 4.56
N LYS A 75 -13.12 8.77 3.88
CA LYS A 75 -13.77 8.94 2.58
C LYS A 75 -12.84 9.66 1.62
N GLY A 76 -12.52 9.03 0.50
CA GLY A 76 -11.67 9.57 -0.54
C GLY A 76 -11.57 8.62 -1.72
N ASP A 77 -10.82 9.03 -2.74
CA ASP A 77 -10.51 8.19 -3.89
C ASP A 77 -9.61 7.03 -3.47
N ILE A 78 -8.62 7.34 -2.62
CA ILE A 78 -7.77 6.40 -1.93
C ILE A 78 -7.93 6.63 -0.42
N VAL A 79 -8.23 5.57 0.31
CA VAL A 79 -8.23 5.54 1.77
C VAL A 79 -7.17 4.51 2.18
N PHE A 80 -6.03 5.04 2.58
CA PHE A 80 -4.81 4.33 2.90
C PHE A 80 -4.64 4.13 4.42
N GLY A 81 -4.13 2.96 4.82
CA GLY A 81 -3.59 2.72 6.16
C GLY A 81 -2.39 1.76 6.12
N ASN A 82 -1.67 1.65 7.24
CA ASN A 82 -0.69 0.58 7.44
C ASN A 82 -1.32 -0.53 8.28
N LEU A 83 -1.51 -1.73 7.71
CA LEU A 83 -2.10 -2.85 8.43
C LEU A 83 -1.05 -3.48 9.36
N GLU A 84 -1.11 -3.11 10.63
CA GLU A 84 -0.11 -3.44 11.63
C GLU A 84 -0.39 -4.81 12.26
N GLY A 85 0.23 -5.86 11.68
CA GLY A 85 0.06 -7.26 12.08
C GLY A 85 -0.39 -8.18 10.96
N ALA A 86 -0.64 -9.45 11.31
CA ALA A 86 -1.13 -10.46 10.38
C ALA A 86 -2.64 -10.69 10.54
N ILE A 87 -3.35 -10.84 9.42
CA ILE A 87 -4.70 -11.41 9.42
C ILE A 87 -4.57 -12.92 9.32
N LEU A 88 -4.96 -13.65 10.38
CA LEU A 88 -4.87 -15.11 10.48
C LEU A 88 -5.74 -15.65 11.63
N ASP A 89 -6.61 -16.63 11.36
CA ASP A 89 -7.52 -17.19 12.39
C ASP A 89 -6.82 -18.03 13.47
N SER A 90 -5.71 -18.70 13.13
CA SER A 90 -4.98 -19.58 14.06
C SER A 90 -3.52 -19.80 13.68
N GLY A 91 -2.71 -20.13 14.69
CA GLY A 91 -1.28 -20.38 14.59
C GLY A 91 -0.52 -19.66 15.70
N ASP A 92 0.64 -20.22 16.02
CA ASP A 92 1.56 -19.62 16.98
C ASP A 92 2.47 -18.60 16.30
N SER A 93 2.98 -17.66 17.09
CA SER A 93 3.93 -16.68 16.60
C SER A 93 5.27 -17.34 16.24
N GLU A 94 5.85 -16.92 15.13
CA GLU A 94 7.23 -17.29 14.79
C GLU A 94 8.24 -16.37 15.49
N LYS A 95 7.82 -15.14 15.79
CA LYS A 95 8.59 -14.10 16.50
C LYS A 95 8.75 -14.39 17.99
N CYS A 96 7.69 -14.81 18.66
CA CYS A 96 7.66 -15.01 20.11
C CYS A 96 7.49 -16.48 20.45
N LYS A 97 8.34 -17.03 21.33
CA LYS A 97 8.21 -18.41 21.77
C LYS A 97 7.24 -18.51 22.95
N SER A 98 6.60 -19.66 23.12
CA SER A 98 5.60 -19.89 24.19
C SER A 98 6.15 -19.59 25.59
N GLY A 99 7.46 -19.82 25.80
CA GLY A 99 8.14 -19.49 27.05
C GLY A 99 8.34 -17.99 27.30
N ASP A 100 8.19 -17.13 26.29
CA ASP A 100 8.30 -15.68 26.47
C ASP A 100 7.04 -15.12 27.14
N PHE A 101 5.85 -15.60 26.78
CA PHE A 101 4.60 -15.15 27.40
C PHE A 101 4.48 -15.54 28.88
N GLU A 102 5.07 -16.67 29.29
CA GLU A 102 5.07 -17.11 30.69
C GLU A 102 6.01 -16.28 31.58
N LYS A 103 7.08 -15.67 31.02
CA LYS A 103 8.05 -14.87 31.79
C LYS A 103 7.46 -13.60 32.41
N CYS A 104 6.38 -13.08 31.84
CA CYS A 104 5.77 -11.81 32.27
C CYS A 104 4.29 -11.98 32.65
N LYS A 105 3.88 -13.19 32.97
CA LYS A 105 2.53 -13.48 33.42
C LYS A 105 2.28 -12.78 34.76
N GLY A 106 1.39 -11.79 34.77
CA GLY A 106 1.05 -10.99 35.96
C GLY A 106 1.81 -9.66 36.09
N THR A 107 2.60 -9.27 35.09
CA THR A 107 3.15 -7.91 34.97
C THR A 107 2.45 -7.13 33.86
N GLU A 108 2.53 -5.80 33.89
CA GLU A 108 2.04 -4.94 32.79
C GLU A 108 2.96 -4.96 31.55
N GLU A 109 4.11 -5.62 31.65
CA GLU A 109 5.11 -5.70 30.59
C GLU A 109 4.90 -6.95 29.75
N SER A 110 4.75 -6.83 28.43
CA SER A 110 4.90 -7.98 27.53
C SER A 110 6.34 -8.03 27.02
N PRO A 111 7.03 -9.19 27.11
CA PRO A 111 8.38 -9.32 26.56
C PRO A 111 8.33 -9.41 25.03
N CYS A 112 7.14 -9.59 24.45
CA CYS A 112 6.98 -9.81 23.03
C CYS A 112 5.60 -9.34 22.54
N TYR A 113 5.57 -8.33 21.68
CA TYR A 113 4.34 -7.82 21.07
C TYR A 113 4.05 -8.56 19.77
N VAL A 114 2.83 -9.11 19.68
CA VAL A 114 2.36 -9.91 18.54
C VAL A 114 0.96 -9.51 18.15
N PHE A 115 0.73 -9.27 16.86
CA PHE A 115 -0.56 -8.84 16.35
C PHE A 115 -1.15 -9.84 15.35
N ARG A 116 -2.20 -10.55 15.79
CA ARG A 116 -2.99 -11.47 14.97
C ARG A 116 -4.44 -11.09 14.93
N MET A 117 -4.90 -10.51 13.83
CA MET A 117 -6.30 -10.20 13.62
C MET A 117 -7.02 -11.39 12.96
N PRO A 118 -8.27 -11.71 13.35
CA PRO A 118 -9.02 -12.78 12.69
C PRO A 118 -9.38 -12.46 11.23
N ASN A 119 -9.58 -13.47 10.40
CA ASN A 119 -9.87 -13.32 8.96
C ASN A 119 -11.07 -12.42 8.68
N ARG A 120 -12.09 -12.47 9.54
CA ARG A 120 -13.31 -11.65 9.42
C ARG A 120 -13.03 -10.14 9.51
N TYR A 121 -11.91 -9.72 10.10
CA TYR A 121 -11.58 -8.29 10.23
C TYR A 121 -11.25 -7.63 8.89
N GLY A 122 -10.86 -8.41 7.87
CA GLY A 122 -10.72 -7.87 6.51
C GLY A 122 -11.99 -7.17 6.01
N LYS A 123 -13.17 -7.74 6.31
CA LYS A 123 -14.46 -7.13 5.95
C LYS A 123 -14.72 -5.84 6.73
N ILE A 124 -14.41 -5.83 8.03
CA ILE A 124 -14.56 -4.65 8.90
C ILE A 124 -13.69 -3.49 8.40
N ILE A 125 -12.44 -3.78 8.03
CA ILE A 125 -11.51 -2.81 7.44
C ILE A 125 -12.07 -2.27 6.12
N LYS A 126 -12.54 -3.13 5.23
CA LYS A 126 -13.15 -2.71 3.97
C LYS A 126 -14.37 -1.82 4.19
N GLU A 127 -15.25 -2.21 5.11
CA GLU A 127 -16.48 -1.47 5.45
C GLU A 127 -16.20 -0.14 6.16
N ALA A 128 -15.02 0.03 6.77
CA ALA A 128 -14.59 1.31 7.32
C ALA A 128 -14.25 2.34 6.24
N GLY A 129 -13.96 1.90 5.01
CA GLY A 129 -13.67 2.74 3.86
C GLY A 129 -12.30 2.49 3.23
N PHE A 130 -11.43 1.70 3.87
CA PHE A 130 -10.09 1.41 3.35
C PHE A 130 -10.13 0.69 2.01
N ASN A 131 -9.28 1.13 1.09
CA ASN A 131 -9.13 0.53 -0.22
C ASN A 131 -7.66 0.31 -0.64
N LEU A 132 -6.71 0.82 0.14
CA LEU A 132 -5.28 0.58 -0.02
C LEU A 132 -4.64 0.33 1.35
N MET A 133 -3.80 -0.68 1.48
CA MET A 133 -3.07 -1.00 2.72
C MET A 133 -1.57 -1.23 2.47
N SER A 134 -0.72 -0.59 3.28
CA SER A 134 0.63 -1.11 3.50
C SER A 134 0.53 -2.38 4.34
N THR A 135 1.32 -3.39 4.01
CA THR A 135 1.60 -4.54 4.87
C THR A 135 3.10 -4.69 5.11
N ALA A 136 3.87 -3.60 4.96
CA ALA A 136 5.28 -3.52 5.33
C ALA A 136 5.41 -2.81 6.68
N ASN A 137 5.62 -3.58 7.73
CA ASN A 137 5.86 -3.13 9.10
C ASN A 137 6.56 -4.22 9.92
N ASN A 138 6.87 -3.91 11.16
CA ASN A 138 7.56 -4.82 12.08
C ASN A 138 6.71 -5.98 12.60
N HIS A 139 5.39 -5.92 12.42
CA HIS A 139 4.47 -6.98 12.85
C HIS A 139 3.94 -7.86 11.69
N ALA A 140 4.22 -7.49 10.45
CA ALA A 140 3.77 -8.24 9.27
C ALA A 140 4.37 -9.66 9.19
N ASN A 141 5.52 -9.92 9.82
CA ASN A 141 6.15 -11.25 9.89
C ASN A 141 5.95 -11.97 11.24
N ASP A 142 5.05 -11.49 12.11
CA ASP A 142 4.84 -12.08 13.43
C ASP A 142 4.44 -13.58 13.39
N PHE A 143 3.79 -14.01 12.30
CA PHE A 143 3.31 -15.38 12.04
C PHE A 143 3.89 -15.98 10.76
N GLY A 144 5.09 -15.53 10.37
CA GLY A 144 5.80 -16.08 9.24
C GLY A 144 5.11 -15.88 7.89
N GLU A 145 5.54 -16.68 6.92
CA GLU A 145 5.01 -16.67 5.55
C GLU A 145 3.50 -16.97 5.55
N LYS A 146 3.03 -17.88 6.43
CA LYS A 146 1.62 -18.22 6.56
C LYS A 146 0.78 -16.98 6.90
N GLY A 147 1.24 -16.17 7.86
CA GLY A 147 0.60 -14.91 8.24
C GLY A 147 0.56 -13.92 7.08
N ARG A 148 1.69 -13.68 6.41
CA ARG A 148 1.75 -12.74 5.27
C ARG A 148 0.87 -13.15 4.10
N ARG A 149 0.94 -14.42 3.69
CA ARG A 149 0.16 -14.94 2.56
C ARG A 149 -1.33 -14.96 2.84
N ASN A 150 -1.73 -15.31 4.07
CA ASN A 150 -3.13 -15.25 4.44
C ASN A 150 -3.64 -13.81 4.53
N THR A 151 -2.83 -12.88 5.03
CA THR A 151 -3.14 -11.44 5.03
C THR A 151 -3.40 -10.94 3.61
N ALA A 152 -2.49 -11.23 2.68
CA ALA A 152 -2.66 -10.91 1.28
C ALA A 152 -3.96 -11.49 0.69
N LYS A 153 -4.19 -12.78 0.92
CA LYS A 153 -5.41 -13.48 0.46
C LYS A 153 -6.69 -12.81 0.98
N ILE A 154 -6.73 -12.41 2.25
CA ILE A 154 -7.92 -11.78 2.83
C ILE A 154 -8.13 -10.38 2.26
N LEU A 155 -7.07 -9.56 2.13
CA LEU A 155 -7.15 -8.23 1.54
C LEU A 155 -7.62 -8.29 0.08
N ASP A 156 -7.04 -9.19 -0.72
CA ASP A 156 -7.48 -9.44 -2.09
C ASP A 156 -8.96 -9.87 -2.14
N LYS A 157 -9.39 -10.78 -1.23
CA LYS A 157 -10.78 -11.25 -1.16
C LYS A 157 -11.79 -10.13 -0.87
N VAL A 158 -11.42 -9.12 -0.08
CA VAL A 158 -12.30 -7.98 0.23
C VAL A 158 -12.09 -6.78 -0.71
N GLY A 159 -11.23 -6.92 -1.71
CA GLY A 159 -10.94 -5.87 -2.69
C GLY A 159 -10.22 -4.66 -2.09
N ILE A 160 -9.21 -4.90 -1.25
CA ILE A 160 -8.27 -3.90 -0.76
C ILE A 160 -6.93 -4.13 -1.47
N TYR A 161 -6.45 -3.13 -2.20
CA TYR A 161 -5.11 -3.19 -2.78
C TYR A 161 -4.06 -3.15 -1.67
N HIS A 162 -2.95 -3.87 -1.85
CA HIS A 162 -1.91 -3.89 -0.83
C HIS A 162 -0.56 -4.28 -1.39
N ALA A 163 0.50 -3.86 -0.69
CA ALA A 163 1.89 -4.19 -1.00
C ALA A 163 2.80 -4.00 0.24
N GLY A 164 4.03 -4.51 0.15
CA GLY A 164 5.09 -4.27 1.13
C GLY A 164 6.02 -5.46 1.34
N PRO A 165 5.49 -6.67 1.60
CA PRO A 165 6.29 -7.87 1.71
C PRO A 165 7.03 -8.24 0.43
N VAL A 166 8.10 -9.02 0.56
CA VAL A 166 8.91 -9.49 -0.58
C VAL A 166 8.10 -10.28 -1.61
N GLU A 167 6.99 -10.90 -1.21
CA GLU A 167 6.07 -11.65 -2.07
C GLU A 167 5.18 -10.73 -2.93
N LYS A 168 4.90 -9.50 -2.48
CA LYS A 168 4.07 -8.50 -3.18
C LYS A 168 4.64 -7.10 -2.93
N LYS A 169 5.78 -6.85 -3.58
CA LYS A 169 6.61 -5.65 -3.47
C LYS A 169 5.86 -4.35 -3.82
N SER A 170 4.94 -4.45 -4.76
CA SER A 170 4.17 -3.32 -5.28
C SER A 170 2.84 -3.79 -5.84
N VAL A 171 1.95 -2.84 -6.12
CA VAL A 171 0.72 -3.05 -6.86
C VAL A 171 0.46 -1.85 -7.76
N VAL A 172 0.01 -2.12 -9.00
CA VAL A 172 -0.49 -1.10 -9.92
C VAL A 172 -1.95 -1.44 -10.22
N PHE A 173 -2.83 -0.45 -10.12
CA PHE A 173 -4.27 -0.61 -10.34
C PHE A 173 -4.89 0.65 -10.92
N GLU A 174 -6.05 0.51 -11.55
CA GLU A 174 -6.78 1.63 -12.14
C GLU A 174 -8.10 1.84 -11.41
N LYS A 175 -8.42 3.10 -11.09
CA LYS A 175 -9.69 3.50 -10.49
C LYS A 175 -10.16 4.79 -11.15
N GLU A 176 -11.38 4.79 -11.68
CA GLU A 176 -11.99 5.97 -12.33
C GLU A 176 -11.12 6.55 -13.47
N GLY A 177 -10.44 5.67 -14.23
CA GLY A 177 -9.57 6.06 -15.34
C GLY A 177 -8.18 6.56 -14.94
N ILE A 178 -7.83 6.52 -13.66
CA ILE A 178 -6.52 6.95 -13.14
C ILE A 178 -5.73 5.73 -12.67
N LYS A 179 -4.49 5.61 -13.12
CA LYS A 179 -3.57 4.55 -12.72
C LYS A 179 -2.81 4.94 -11.46
N TYR A 180 -2.93 4.11 -10.44
CA TYR A 180 -2.23 4.22 -9.18
C TYR A 180 -1.16 3.14 -9.08
N GLY A 181 0.04 3.53 -8.68
CA GLY A 181 1.10 2.65 -8.25
C GLY A 181 1.28 2.75 -6.74
N PHE A 182 1.57 1.64 -6.08
CA PHE A 182 1.86 1.62 -4.65
C PHE A 182 3.01 0.68 -4.33
N CYS A 183 3.94 1.13 -3.48
CA CYS A 183 4.94 0.30 -2.83
C CYS A 183 5.17 0.76 -1.38
N ALA A 184 5.59 -0.19 -0.54
CA ALA A 184 5.85 0.07 0.87
C ALA A 184 7.13 -0.60 1.35
N PHE A 185 7.78 0.00 2.34
CA PHE A 185 9.10 -0.41 2.83
C PHE A 185 9.12 -0.51 4.37
N SER A 186 9.90 -1.43 4.92
CA SER A 186 10.15 -1.57 6.36
C SER A 186 11.51 -2.20 6.57
N PRO A 187 12.28 -1.85 7.61
CA PRO A 187 13.61 -2.42 7.85
C PRO A 187 13.57 -3.90 8.28
N ASN A 188 12.37 -4.45 8.52
CA ASN A 188 12.16 -5.76 9.12
C ASN A 188 12.25 -6.91 8.12
N SER A 189 12.44 -8.11 8.68
CA SER A 189 12.54 -9.34 7.88
C SER A 189 11.33 -9.56 6.96
N ASN A 190 11.60 -10.10 5.76
CA ASN A 190 10.62 -10.36 4.71
C ASN A 190 9.89 -9.12 4.16
N MET A 191 10.44 -7.93 4.40
CA MET A 191 10.02 -6.66 3.78
C MET A 191 11.13 -6.11 2.88
N LEU A 192 10.76 -5.17 2.01
CA LEU A 192 11.75 -4.34 1.32
C LEU A 192 12.34 -3.32 2.30
N SER A 193 13.65 -3.40 2.55
CA SER A 193 14.29 -2.59 3.59
C SER A 193 14.41 -1.12 3.19
N ILE A 194 13.99 -0.21 4.08
CA ILE A 194 14.23 1.23 3.95
C ILE A 194 15.72 1.60 3.97
N ASN A 195 16.57 0.73 4.52
CA ASN A 195 18.02 0.95 4.57
C ASN A 195 18.70 0.55 3.25
N ASN A 196 18.01 -0.19 2.38
CA ASN A 196 18.48 -0.49 1.03
C ASN A 196 17.96 0.56 0.05
N ILE A 197 18.55 1.75 0.11
CA ILE A 197 18.14 2.92 -0.69
C ILE A 197 18.20 2.63 -2.20
N GLU A 198 19.17 1.84 -2.65
CA GLU A 198 19.27 1.45 -4.06
C GLU A 198 18.06 0.62 -4.49
N GLN A 199 17.72 -0.43 -3.73
CA GLN A 199 16.54 -1.26 -4.00
C GLN A 199 15.25 -0.43 -3.97
N ALA A 200 15.09 0.45 -2.98
CA ALA A 200 13.93 1.33 -2.89
C ALA A 200 13.83 2.26 -4.10
N THR A 201 14.94 2.90 -4.47
CA THR A 201 15.01 3.81 -5.62
C THR A 201 14.73 3.09 -6.94
N ASN A 202 15.25 1.88 -7.13
CA ASN A 202 15.03 1.10 -8.34
C ASN A 202 13.55 0.71 -8.49
N LEU A 203 12.89 0.26 -7.42
CA LEU A 203 11.47 -0.05 -7.45
C LEU A 203 10.60 1.19 -7.74
N VAL A 204 10.93 2.34 -7.14
CA VAL A 204 10.22 3.60 -7.43
C VAL A 204 10.39 4.00 -8.90
N LYS A 205 11.61 3.89 -9.45
CA LYS A 205 11.87 4.17 -10.87
C LYS A 205 11.12 3.23 -11.81
N GLU A 206 11.01 1.94 -11.45
CA GLU A 206 10.26 0.94 -12.19
C GLU A 206 8.76 1.26 -12.23
N LEU A 207 8.18 1.68 -11.10
CA LEU A 207 6.74 1.96 -10.97
C LEU A 207 6.33 3.31 -11.53
N ARG A 208 7.20 4.32 -11.47
CA ARG A 208 6.88 5.69 -11.89
C ARG A 208 6.26 5.83 -13.28
N PRO A 209 6.73 5.13 -14.35
CA PRO A 209 6.11 5.24 -15.68
C PRO A 209 4.81 4.44 -15.84
N GLN A 210 4.45 3.58 -14.88
CA GLN A 210 3.27 2.71 -14.95
C GLN A 210 2.01 3.34 -14.35
N ALA A 211 2.16 4.44 -13.62
CA ALA A 211 1.09 5.08 -12.86
C ALA A 211 1.08 6.60 -13.04
N ASP A 212 -0.12 7.16 -13.07
CA ASP A 212 -0.33 8.61 -13.01
C ASP A 212 0.04 9.12 -11.62
N ILE A 213 -0.33 8.37 -10.58
CA ILE A 213 -0.04 8.64 -9.17
C ILE A 213 0.71 7.47 -8.55
N LEU A 214 1.93 7.72 -8.08
CA LEU A 214 2.72 6.75 -7.32
C LEU A 214 2.69 7.11 -5.84
N ILE A 215 2.12 6.23 -5.02
CA ILE A 215 2.09 6.34 -3.56
C ILE A 215 3.23 5.49 -3.00
N VAL A 216 4.08 6.11 -2.20
CA VAL A 216 5.20 5.42 -1.53
C VAL A 216 5.00 5.54 -0.02
N SER A 217 5.03 4.42 0.69
CA SER A 217 4.94 4.36 2.14
C SER A 217 6.20 3.72 2.74
N PHE A 218 6.56 4.10 3.96
CA PHE A 218 7.57 3.39 4.71
C PHE A 218 7.24 3.36 6.20
N HIS A 219 7.57 2.24 6.85
CA HIS A 219 7.49 2.03 8.28
C HIS A 219 8.90 2.07 8.85
N GLY A 220 9.20 3.09 9.64
CA GLY A 220 10.54 3.38 10.16
C GLY A 220 10.47 4.35 11.32
N GLY A 221 11.63 4.63 11.93
CA GLY A 221 11.72 5.39 13.17
C GLY A 221 11.56 4.52 14.42
N ALA A 222 11.96 5.07 15.57
CA ALA A 222 11.84 4.37 16.84
C ALA A 222 10.41 4.46 17.38
N GLU A 223 9.94 3.41 18.06
CA GLU A 223 8.59 3.33 18.62
C GLU A 223 8.59 3.66 20.13
N GLY A 224 7.42 4.00 20.67
CA GLY A 224 7.19 4.20 22.11
C GLY A 224 7.12 5.66 22.56
N SER A 225 6.64 5.85 23.79
CA SER A 225 6.29 7.18 24.35
C SER A 225 7.46 8.17 24.43
N LYS A 226 8.71 7.68 24.38
CA LYS A 226 9.92 8.51 24.39
C LYS A 226 10.35 8.98 22.99
N ASN A 227 9.80 8.41 21.92
CA ASN A 227 10.18 8.65 20.54
C ASN A 227 9.08 9.36 19.76
N THR A 228 8.62 10.52 20.27
CA THR A 228 7.52 11.30 19.68
C THR A 228 7.99 12.34 18.65
N ARG A 229 9.29 12.37 18.32
CA ARG A 229 9.91 13.32 17.40
C ARG A 229 10.88 12.57 16.49
N VAL A 230 10.89 12.94 15.21
CA VAL A 230 11.82 12.39 14.23
C VAL A 230 13.16 13.13 14.31
N PRO A 231 14.25 12.48 14.76
CA PRO A 231 15.57 13.09 14.81
C PRO A 231 16.22 13.17 13.41
N ARG A 232 17.25 14.02 13.27
CA ARG A 232 18.12 14.05 12.10
C ARG A 232 19.25 13.02 12.22
N ALA A 233 18.90 11.78 12.53
CA ALA A 233 19.82 10.67 12.73
C ALA A 233 19.11 9.34 12.46
N ASP A 234 19.87 8.26 12.33
CA ASP A 234 19.31 6.91 12.32
C ASP A 234 18.62 6.62 13.66
N GLU A 235 17.42 6.07 13.59
CA GLU A 235 16.69 5.60 14.76
C GLU A 235 16.86 4.09 14.92
N PHE A 236 16.99 3.63 16.17
CA PHE A 236 17.09 2.21 16.48
C PHE A 236 15.98 1.79 17.44
N PHE A 237 15.39 0.61 17.23
CA PHE A 237 14.39 0.05 18.14
C PHE A 237 14.57 -1.48 18.25
N PHE A 238 14.67 -1.98 19.49
CA PHE A 238 15.02 -3.39 19.77
C PHE A 238 16.23 -3.93 18.98
N GLY A 239 17.26 -3.09 18.75
CA GLY A 239 18.47 -3.46 18.01
C GLY A 239 18.34 -3.39 16.48
N GLU A 240 17.16 -3.08 15.95
CA GLU A 240 16.94 -2.88 14.52
C GLU A 240 17.29 -1.44 14.12
N ASN A 241 18.05 -1.24 13.04
CA ASN A 241 18.19 0.07 12.42
C ASN A 241 16.89 0.42 11.68
N ARG A 242 16.11 1.34 12.27
CA ARG A 242 14.83 1.83 11.76
C ARG A 242 14.96 3.04 10.83
N GLY A 243 16.18 3.34 10.40
CA GLY A 243 16.53 4.31 9.36
C GLY A 243 16.53 5.76 9.85
N MET A 244 17.15 6.63 9.05
CA MET A 244 17.05 8.08 9.20
C MET A 244 15.82 8.60 8.45
N CYS A 245 14.67 8.66 9.10
CA CYS A 245 13.39 9.03 8.46
C CYS A 245 13.41 10.41 7.78
N ILE A 246 14.28 11.34 8.20
CA ILE A 246 14.42 12.66 7.57
C ILE A 246 15.09 12.61 6.19
N SER A 247 16.03 11.70 5.90
CA SER A 247 16.64 11.60 4.55
C SER A 247 15.70 11.00 3.51
N LEU A 248 14.63 10.33 3.94
CA LEU A 248 13.63 9.73 3.06
C LEU A 248 12.60 10.77 2.55
N ARG A 249 12.64 12.01 3.04
CA ARG A 249 11.89 13.12 2.46
C ARG A 249 12.53 13.48 1.12
N THR A 250 11.81 13.25 0.03
CA THR A 250 12.22 13.64 -1.32
C THR A 250 12.62 15.11 -1.35
N ARG A 251 13.79 15.40 -1.94
CA ARG A 251 14.09 16.73 -2.47
C ARG A 251 13.29 16.98 -3.74
#